data_AF-A0A7X7RSC5-F1
#
_entry.id   AF-A0A7X7RSC5-F1
#
_cell.length_a   1.000
_cell.length_b   1.000
_cell.length_c   1.000
_cell.angle_alpha   90.00
_cell.angle_beta   90.00
_cell.angle_gamma   90.00
#
_symmetry.space_group_name_H-M   'P 1'
#
loop_
_entity.id
_entity.type
_entity.pdbx_description
1 polymer ?
#
loop_
_entity_poly.entity_id
_entity_poly.type
_entity_poly.pdbx_seq_one_letter_code
_entity_poly.pdbx_strand_id
1 'polypeptide(L)'
;MSLWAYLKDRFFYFLLQGVCMVAAGFFLYLTGYPTAYISLILMIWLMILAVYSIACWLGRRAYFKAAEQILDELDQRYLLGELLPKSVRLEDRLYQAMIRKSNKSVIERIHQIETEKTDYKEYIESWVHEIKAPITGIALLCENRRKQGSQDIKDVQLENQRIENYVDMVLYYARSEEVYKDYMIQETSLEDVVYEVLAKNKQLLMEHGCHDSYGNA
;
A
#
# COMPACT_ATOMS: atom_id res chain seq x y z
N MET A 1 3.06 -20.58 20.27
CA MET A 1 1.93 -20.88 21.19
C MET A 1 2.43 -21.56 22.46
N SER A 2 2.16 -21.00 23.64
CA SER A 2 2.46 -21.66 24.92
C SER A 2 1.44 -22.77 25.20
N LEU A 3 1.88 -23.87 25.82
CA LEU A 3 1.01 -24.98 26.22
C LEU A 3 -0.14 -24.52 27.15
N TRP A 4 0.14 -23.51 27.97
CA TRP A 4 -0.82 -22.94 28.91
C TRP A 4 -2.01 -22.25 28.23
N ALA A 5 -1.78 -21.52 27.13
CA ALA A 5 -2.85 -20.88 26.38
C ALA A 5 -3.80 -21.92 25.75
N TYR A 6 -3.25 -23.03 25.26
CA TYR A 6 -4.03 -24.14 24.69
C TYR A 6 -4.87 -24.86 25.76
N LEU A 7 -4.28 -25.10 26.94
CA LEU A 7 -4.98 -25.68 28.09
C LEU A 7 -6.12 -24.79 28.57
N LYS A 8 -5.90 -23.47 28.63
CA LYS A 8 -6.93 -22.49 29.01
C LYS A 8 -8.10 -22.45 28.03
N ASP A 9 -7.81 -22.47 26.73
CA ASP A 9 -8.81 -22.48 25.66
C ASP A 9 -9.71 -23.74 25.72
N ARG A 10 -9.15 -24.88 26.16
CA ARG A 10 -9.88 -26.16 26.32
C ARG A 10 -10.24 -26.50 27.75
N PHE A 11 -10.22 -25.54 28.67
CA PHE A 11 -10.46 -25.80 30.08
C PHE A 11 -11.80 -26.51 30.34
N PHE A 12 -12.87 -26.09 29.66
CA PHE A 12 -14.19 -26.71 29.77
C PHE A 12 -14.22 -28.18 29.30
N TYR A 13 -13.43 -28.53 28.28
CA TYR A 13 -13.33 -29.92 27.81
C TYR A 13 -12.62 -30.81 28.85
N PHE A 14 -11.51 -30.34 29.43
CA PHE A 14 -10.82 -31.08 30.48
C PHE A 14 -11.66 -31.17 31.76
N LEU A 15 -12.40 -30.11 32.11
CA LEU A 15 -13.33 -30.11 33.23
C LEU A 15 -14.44 -31.14 33.03
N LEU A 16 -15.08 -31.15 31.85
CA LEU A 16 -16.10 -32.14 31.52
C LEU A 16 -15.55 -33.57 31.63
N GLN A 17 -14.36 -33.83 31.09
CA GLN A 17 -13.75 -35.16 31.20
C GLN A 17 -13.43 -35.54 32.64
N GLY A 18 -12.96 -34.59 33.45
CA GLY A 18 -12.70 -34.80 34.88
C GLY A 18 -13.97 -35.21 35.61
N VAL A 19 -15.09 -34.51 35.37
CA VAL A 19 -16.40 -34.86 35.94
C VAL A 19 -16.83 -36.26 35.50
N CYS A 20 -16.70 -36.60 34.21
CA CYS A 20 -17.01 -37.93 33.69
C CYS A 20 -16.15 -39.03 34.32
N MET A 21 -14.85 -38.79 34.53
CA MET A 21 -13.95 -39.73 35.19
C MET A 21 -14.33 -39.97 36.65
N VAL A 22 -14.65 -38.90 37.39
CA VAL A 22 -15.09 -39.01 38.79
C VAL A 22 -16.41 -39.76 38.88
N ALA A 23 -17.37 -39.44 38.02
CA ALA A 23 -18.67 -40.12 37.98
C ALA A 23 -18.52 -41.62 37.65
N ALA A 24 -17.71 -41.96 36.63
CA ALA A 24 -17.44 -43.34 36.25
C ALA A 24 -16.68 -44.11 37.34
N GLY A 25 -15.67 -43.49 37.95
CA GLY A 25 -14.92 -44.07 39.06
C GLY A 25 -15.80 -44.35 40.28
N PHE A 26 -16.68 -43.39 40.63
CA PHE A 26 -17.63 -43.52 41.73
C PHE A 26 -18.66 -44.63 41.47
N PHE A 27 -19.18 -44.73 40.25
CA PHE A 27 -20.11 -45.78 39.85
C PHE A 27 -19.47 -47.18 39.91
N LEU A 28 -18.23 -47.33 39.42
CA LEU A 28 -17.49 -48.59 39.46
C LEU A 28 -17.12 -48.99 40.90
N TYR A 29 -16.85 -48.01 41.76
CA TYR A 29 -16.61 -48.24 43.19
C TYR A 29 -17.88 -48.74 43.90
N LEU A 30 -19.03 -48.12 43.64
CA LEU A 30 -20.33 -48.52 44.20
C LEU A 30 -20.77 -49.92 43.77
N THR A 31 -20.41 -50.34 42.57
CA THR A 31 -20.71 -51.69 42.03
C THR A 31 -19.77 -52.77 42.56
N GLY A 32 -18.80 -52.42 43.41
CA GLY A 32 -17.94 -53.38 44.10
C GLY A 32 -16.78 -53.91 43.26
N TYR A 33 -16.42 -53.26 42.15
CA TYR A 33 -15.25 -53.66 41.37
C TYR A 33 -13.96 -53.42 42.17
N PRO A 34 -12.97 -54.33 42.10
CA PRO A 34 -11.68 -54.11 42.73
C PRO A 34 -11.02 -52.81 42.25
N THR A 35 -10.44 -52.06 43.20
CA THR A 35 -9.82 -50.75 42.96
C THR A 35 -8.73 -50.80 41.87
N ALA A 36 -8.05 -51.95 41.72
CA ALA A 36 -7.09 -52.18 40.64
C ALA A 36 -7.70 -51.99 39.25
N TYR A 37 -8.88 -52.55 38.97
CA TYR A 37 -9.55 -52.41 37.67
C TYR A 37 -10.02 -50.98 37.41
N ILE A 38 -10.52 -50.30 38.45
CA ILE A 38 -10.93 -48.89 38.37
C ILE A 38 -9.74 -48.01 37.99
N SER A 39 -8.59 -48.21 38.64
CA SER A 39 -7.36 -47.45 38.37
C SER A 39 -6.82 -47.70 36.95
N LEU A 40 -6.92 -48.93 36.44
CA LEU A 40 -6.49 -49.31 35.10
C LEU A 40 -7.35 -48.63 34.03
N ILE A 41 -8.67 -48.65 34.19
CA ILE A 41 -9.61 -47.99 33.27
C ILE A 41 -9.34 -46.47 33.21
N LEU A 42 -9.17 -45.83 34.38
CA LEU A 42 -8.86 -44.40 34.45
C LEU A 42 -7.50 -44.08 33.82
N MET A 43 -6.49 -44.93 34.01
CA MET A 43 -5.16 -44.76 33.40
C MET A 43 -5.21 -44.86 31.87
N ILE A 44 -5.93 -45.84 31.31
CA ILE A 44 -6.12 -45.97 29.86
C ILE A 44 -6.86 -44.74 29.32
N TRP A 45 -7.91 -44.29 30.01
CA TRP A 45 -8.67 -43.11 29.60
C TRP A 45 -7.79 -41.84 29.59
N LEU A 46 -6.98 -41.63 30.64
CA LEU A 46 -6.00 -40.54 30.68
C LEU A 46 -4.98 -40.65 29.54
N MET A 47 -4.49 -41.84 29.22
CA MET A 47 -3.55 -42.05 28.12
C MET A 47 -4.17 -41.66 26.76
N ILE A 48 -5.40 -42.09 26.48
CA ILE A 48 -6.12 -41.76 25.25
C ILE A 48 -6.32 -40.23 25.14
N LEU A 49 -6.74 -39.59 26.23
CA LEU A 49 -6.93 -38.15 26.27
C LEU A 49 -5.62 -37.38 26.08
N ALA A 50 -4.51 -37.87 26.66
CA ALA A 50 -3.19 -37.29 26.46
C ALA A 50 -2.75 -37.39 24.99
N VAL A 51 -2.86 -38.57 24.37
CA VAL A 51 -2.49 -38.78 22.95
C VAL A 51 -3.34 -37.88 22.03
N TYR A 52 -4.66 -37.82 22.25
CA TYR A 52 -5.55 -36.94 21.49
C TYR A 52 -5.16 -35.46 21.62
N SER A 53 -4.86 -35.02 22.85
CA SER A 53 -4.48 -33.63 23.14
C SER A 53 -3.15 -33.26 22.49
N ILE A 54 -2.14 -34.16 22.55
CA ILE A 54 -0.83 -33.95 21.92
C ILE A 54 -0.96 -33.88 20.41
N ALA A 55 -1.66 -34.82 19.78
CA ALA A 55 -1.87 -34.83 18.33
C ALA A 55 -2.55 -33.53 17.85
N CYS A 56 -3.58 -33.09 18.59
CA CYS A 56 -4.30 -31.88 18.25
C CYS A 56 -3.47 -30.59 18.49
N TRP A 57 -2.60 -30.59 19.51
CA TRP A 57 -1.66 -29.49 19.75
C TRP A 57 -0.59 -29.39 18.67
N LEU A 58 0.00 -30.52 18.24
CA LEU A 58 0.99 -30.55 17.16
C LEU A 58 0.41 -30.02 15.85
N GLY A 59 -0.81 -30.43 15.48
CA GLY A 59 -1.50 -29.92 14.30
C GLY A 59 -1.76 -28.41 14.36
N ARG A 60 -2.18 -27.90 15.53
CA ARG A 60 -2.37 -26.45 15.73
C ARG A 60 -1.05 -25.69 15.64
N ARG A 61 0.02 -26.20 16.24
CA ARG A 61 1.34 -25.57 16.22
C ARG A 61 1.89 -25.49 14.79
N ALA A 62 1.74 -26.54 13.99
CA ALA A 62 2.14 -26.55 12.59
C ALA A 62 1.35 -25.51 11.76
N TYR A 63 0.03 -25.45 11.95
CA TYR A 63 -0.82 -24.48 11.26
C TYR A 63 -0.43 -23.03 11.54
N PHE A 64 -0.23 -22.67 12.82
CA PHE A 64 0.14 -21.30 13.19
C PHE A 64 1.55 -20.94 12.76
N LYS A 65 2.49 -21.90 12.80
CA LYS A 65 3.84 -21.66 12.29
C LYS A 65 3.83 -21.39 10.78
N ALA A 66 3.03 -22.13 10.01
CA ALA A 66 2.87 -21.89 8.58
C ALA A 66 2.22 -20.52 8.32
N ALA A 67 1.19 -20.14 9.08
CA ALA A 67 0.55 -18.83 8.97
C ALA A 67 1.50 -17.67 9.31
N GLU A 68 2.37 -17.84 10.31
CA GLU A 68 3.38 -16.86 10.73
C GLU A 68 4.47 -16.70 9.66
N GLN A 69 4.98 -17.80 9.09
CA GLN A 69 5.93 -17.74 7.97
C GLN A 69 5.37 -16.99 6.75
N ILE A 70 4.11 -17.26 6.40
CA ILE A 70 3.43 -16.55 5.32
C ILE A 70 3.31 -15.06 5.66
N LEU A 71 3.05 -14.69 6.90
CA LEU A 71 2.96 -13.28 7.30
C LEU A 71 4.31 -12.57 7.24
N ASP A 72 5.40 -13.25 7.62
CA ASP A 72 6.75 -12.69 7.63
C ASP A 72 7.33 -12.53 6.21
N GLU A 73 6.97 -13.42 5.28
CA GLU A 73 7.39 -13.35 3.86
C GLU A 73 6.52 -12.38 3.03
N LEU A 74 5.39 -11.93 3.56
CA LEU A 74 4.46 -11.05 2.85
C LEU A 74 4.88 -9.58 2.95
N ASP A 75 5.32 -9.03 1.82
CA ASP A 75 5.54 -7.58 1.66
C ASP A 75 4.21 -6.81 1.82
N GLN A 76 3.12 -7.37 1.31
CA GLN A 76 1.77 -6.80 1.36
C GLN A 76 0.82 -7.63 2.24
N ARG A 77 0.67 -7.22 3.50
CA ARG A 77 -0.12 -7.94 4.53
C ARG A 77 -1.60 -8.13 4.19
N TYR A 78 -2.16 -7.33 3.27
CA TYR A 78 -3.54 -7.50 2.81
C TYR A 78 -3.73 -8.71 1.88
N LEU A 79 -2.71 -9.49 1.52
CA LEU A 79 -2.87 -10.78 0.84
C LEU A 79 -3.03 -11.98 1.79
N LEU A 80 -2.91 -11.77 3.10
CA LEU A 80 -2.90 -12.84 4.11
C LEU A 80 -4.15 -13.75 4.05
N GLY A 81 -5.32 -13.18 3.80
CA GLY A 81 -6.58 -13.93 3.68
C GLY A 81 -6.55 -15.00 2.60
N GLU A 82 -5.84 -14.76 1.49
CA GLU A 82 -5.75 -15.70 0.37
C GLU A 82 -4.72 -16.78 0.60
N LEU A 83 -3.59 -16.42 1.21
CA LEU A 83 -2.43 -17.30 1.39
C LEU A 83 -2.50 -18.17 2.65
N LEU A 84 -3.37 -17.83 3.62
CA LEU A 84 -3.58 -18.65 4.82
C LEU A 84 -3.84 -20.13 4.46
N PRO A 85 -3.13 -21.09 5.12
CA PRO A 85 -3.29 -22.50 4.83
C PRO A 85 -4.73 -22.95 5.10
N LYS A 86 -5.21 -23.93 4.32
CA LYS A 86 -6.55 -24.49 4.49
C LYS A 86 -6.63 -25.23 5.83
N SER A 87 -7.51 -24.77 6.72
CA SER A 87 -7.84 -25.51 7.94
C SER A 87 -9.07 -26.38 7.75
N VAL A 88 -9.10 -27.51 8.48
CA VAL A 88 -10.25 -28.43 8.54
C VAL A 88 -11.32 -27.92 9.52
N ARG A 89 -10.95 -27.05 10.46
CA ARG A 89 -11.88 -26.49 11.47
C ARG A 89 -12.79 -25.42 10.87
N LEU A 90 -14.06 -25.45 11.25
CA LEU A 90 -15.07 -24.47 10.82
C LEU A 90 -14.70 -23.05 11.26
N GLU A 91 -14.26 -22.89 12.52
CA GLU A 91 -13.85 -21.59 13.08
C GLU A 91 -12.75 -20.93 12.25
N ASP A 92 -11.69 -21.69 11.94
CA ASP A 92 -10.57 -21.19 11.15
C ASP A 92 -11.00 -20.77 9.73
N ARG A 93 -11.94 -21.51 9.11
CA ARG A 93 -12.52 -21.13 7.82
C ARG A 93 -13.35 -19.86 7.90
N LEU A 94 -14.10 -19.67 8.99
CA LEU A 94 -14.88 -18.47 9.22
C LEU A 94 -13.95 -17.26 9.41
N TYR A 95 -12.89 -17.40 10.22
CA TYR A 95 -11.87 -16.37 10.36
C TYR A 95 -11.20 -16.05 9.02
N GLN A 96 -10.81 -17.07 8.24
CA GLN A 96 -10.24 -16.86 6.91
C GLN A 96 -11.20 -16.11 5.99
N ALA A 97 -12.50 -16.42 6.02
CA ALA A 97 -13.50 -15.72 5.23
C ALA A 97 -13.65 -14.24 5.65
N MET A 98 -13.63 -13.95 6.96
CA MET A 98 -13.66 -12.57 7.47
C MET A 98 -12.41 -11.79 7.04
N ILE A 99 -11.23 -12.39 7.17
CA ILE A 99 -9.96 -11.77 6.75
C ILE A 99 -9.98 -11.50 5.24
N ARG A 100 -10.42 -12.47 4.43
CA ARG A 100 -10.57 -12.29 2.97
C ARG A 100 -11.49 -11.13 2.63
N LYS A 101 -12.64 -11.02 3.31
CA LYS A 101 -13.58 -9.93 3.07
C LYS A 101 -12.98 -8.57 3.45
N SER A 102 -12.28 -8.50 4.58
CA SER A 102 -11.55 -7.30 5.01
C SER A 102 -10.49 -6.91 3.98
N ASN A 103 -9.66 -7.86 3.57
CA ASN A 103 -8.58 -7.66 2.62
C ASN A 103 -9.09 -7.20 1.26
N LYS A 104 -10.20 -7.76 0.78
CA LYS A 104 -10.84 -7.32 -0.46
C LYS A 104 -11.18 -5.82 -0.43
N SER A 105 -11.75 -5.34 0.67
CA SER A 105 -12.10 -3.91 0.80
C SER A 105 -10.85 -3.00 0.80
N VAL A 106 -9.73 -3.49 1.33
CA VAL A 106 -8.46 -2.75 1.32
C VAL A 106 -7.89 -2.71 -0.10
N ILE A 107 -7.92 -3.82 -0.84
CA ILE A 107 -7.48 -3.88 -2.24
C ILE A 107 -8.33 -2.95 -3.11
N GLU A 108 -9.65 -3.00 -2.97
CA GLU A 108 -10.58 -2.09 -3.67
C GLU A 108 -10.27 -0.62 -3.34
N ARG A 109 -9.93 -0.30 -2.09
CA ARG A 109 -9.54 1.06 -1.70
C ARG A 109 -8.20 1.50 -2.27
N ILE A 110 -7.20 0.60 -2.35
CA ILE A 110 -5.90 0.89 -2.97
C ILE A 110 -6.12 1.20 -4.45
N HIS A 111 -6.85 0.34 -5.17
CA HIS A 111 -7.18 0.59 -6.56
C HIS A 111 -7.94 1.89 -6.77
N GLN A 112 -8.89 2.22 -5.89
CA GLN A 112 -9.57 3.51 -5.95
C GLN A 112 -8.59 4.69 -5.85
N ILE A 113 -7.64 4.64 -4.92
CA ILE A 113 -6.63 5.70 -4.76
C ILE A 113 -5.71 5.79 -6.00
N GLU A 114 -5.32 4.64 -6.57
CA GLU A 114 -4.53 4.59 -7.80
C GLU A 114 -5.28 5.19 -9.00
N THR A 115 -6.57 4.88 -9.15
CA THR A 115 -7.44 5.46 -10.17
C THR A 115 -7.61 6.97 -9.94
N GLU A 116 -7.97 7.42 -8.74
CA GLU A 116 -8.11 8.84 -8.40
C GLU A 116 -6.82 9.63 -8.69
N LYS A 117 -5.65 9.04 -8.42
CA LYS A 117 -4.35 9.62 -8.73
C LYS A 117 -4.10 9.74 -10.24
N THR A 118 -4.52 8.73 -11.01
CA THR A 118 -4.37 8.73 -12.47
C THR A 118 -5.30 9.78 -13.09
N ASP A 119 -6.57 9.79 -12.69
CA ASP A 119 -7.57 10.77 -13.13
C ASP A 119 -7.12 12.20 -12.81
N TYR A 120 -6.53 12.42 -11.62
CA TYR A 120 -5.97 13.71 -11.24
C TYR A 120 -4.82 14.17 -12.15
N LYS A 121 -3.93 13.25 -12.56
CA LYS A 121 -2.84 13.56 -13.49
C LYS A 121 -3.39 13.94 -14.86
N GLU A 122 -4.29 13.13 -15.42
CA GLU A 122 -4.93 13.40 -16.71
C GLU A 122 -5.67 14.74 -16.70
N TYR A 123 -6.35 15.05 -15.59
CA TYR A 123 -6.99 16.34 -15.39
C TYR A 123 -6.00 17.51 -15.45
N ILE A 124 -4.87 17.43 -14.72
CA ILE A 124 -3.84 18.48 -14.74
C ILE A 124 -3.23 18.63 -16.14
N GLU A 125 -2.94 17.52 -16.83
CA GLU A 125 -2.42 17.56 -18.20
C GLU A 125 -3.38 18.26 -19.17
N SER A 126 -4.66 17.88 -19.15
CA SER A 126 -5.69 18.55 -19.97
C SER A 126 -5.82 20.03 -19.62
N TRP A 127 -5.83 20.37 -18.34
CA TRP A 127 -5.92 21.76 -17.88
C TRP A 127 -4.71 22.59 -18.34
N VAL A 128 -3.50 22.01 -18.31
CA VAL A 128 -2.28 22.65 -18.82
C VAL A 128 -2.38 22.89 -20.33
N HIS A 129 -2.91 21.94 -21.10
CA HIS A 129 -3.15 22.13 -22.53
C HIS A 129 -4.15 23.27 -22.80
N GLU A 130 -5.24 23.33 -22.04
CA GLU A 130 -6.25 24.38 -22.18
C GLU A 130 -5.72 25.78 -21.81
N ILE A 131 -4.93 25.91 -20.75
CA ILE A 131 -4.40 27.22 -20.31
C ILE A 131 -3.27 27.74 -21.21
N LYS A 132 -2.55 26.85 -21.92
CA LYS A 132 -1.52 27.26 -22.90
C LYS A 132 -2.11 28.00 -24.11
N ALA A 133 -3.34 27.69 -24.51
CA ALA A 133 -4.00 28.37 -25.63
C ALA A 133 -4.21 29.89 -25.40
N PRO A 134 -4.84 30.36 -24.29
CA PRO A 134 -4.97 31.79 -24.02
C PRO A 134 -3.62 32.48 -23.74
N ILE A 135 -2.64 31.80 -23.10
CA ILE A 135 -1.28 32.34 -22.92
C ILE A 135 -0.65 32.66 -24.28
N THR A 136 -0.75 31.73 -25.24
CA THR A 136 -0.26 31.94 -26.61
C THR A 136 -1.04 33.06 -27.30
N GLY A 137 -2.36 33.13 -27.09
CA GLY A 137 -3.19 34.22 -27.60
C GLY A 137 -2.76 35.59 -27.10
N ILE A 138 -2.45 35.73 -25.80
CA ILE A 138 -1.95 36.98 -25.21
C ILE A 138 -0.58 37.33 -25.79
N ALA A 139 0.32 36.35 -25.94
CA ALA A 139 1.64 36.56 -26.55
C ALA A 139 1.52 37.08 -27.99
N LEU A 140 0.64 36.50 -28.81
CA LEU A 140 0.39 36.96 -30.19
C LEU A 140 -0.23 38.35 -30.25
N LEU A 141 -1.17 38.68 -29.35
CA LEU A 141 -1.75 40.02 -29.25
C LEU A 141 -0.70 41.06 -28.89
N CYS A 142 0.18 40.74 -27.95
CA CYS A 142 1.28 41.59 -27.54
C CYS A 142 2.30 41.77 -28.67
N GLU A 143 2.67 40.69 -29.39
CA GLU A 143 3.58 40.78 -30.55
C GLU A 143 3.01 41.66 -31.67
N ASN A 144 1.72 41.50 -31.99
CA ASN A 144 1.04 42.32 -33.00
C ASN A 144 1.04 43.81 -32.63
N ARG A 145 0.80 44.16 -31.36
CA ARG A 145 0.81 45.56 -30.91
C ARG A 145 2.20 46.11 -30.60
N ARG A 146 3.22 45.26 -30.38
CA ARG A 146 4.61 45.71 -30.19
C ARG A 146 5.12 46.52 -31.39
N LYS A 147 4.60 46.24 -32.58
CA LYS A 147 4.84 47.03 -33.81
C LYS A 147 4.30 48.47 -33.75
N GLN A 148 3.43 48.79 -32.78
CA GLN A 148 2.78 50.09 -32.59
C GLN A 148 3.38 50.93 -31.44
N GLY A 149 4.38 50.40 -30.70
CA GLY A 149 5.24 51.20 -29.82
C GLY A 149 4.74 51.54 -28.41
N SER A 150 3.71 50.88 -27.88
CA SER A 150 3.24 51.13 -26.49
C SER A 150 4.06 50.35 -25.45
N GLN A 151 4.43 51.04 -24.36
CA GLN A 151 5.20 50.52 -23.23
C GLN A 151 4.39 49.48 -22.42
N ASP A 152 3.08 49.72 -22.23
CA ASP A 152 2.16 48.88 -21.45
C ASP A 152 2.08 47.43 -21.96
N ILE A 153 2.36 47.20 -23.25
CA ILE A 153 2.36 45.87 -23.88
C ILE A 153 3.54 45.02 -23.39
N LYS A 154 4.67 45.65 -23.03
CA LYS A 154 5.83 44.92 -22.51
C LYS A 154 5.54 44.34 -21.13
N ASP A 155 4.90 45.12 -20.27
CA ASP A 155 4.54 44.69 -18.92
C ASP A 155 3.53 43.52 -18.97
N VAL A 156 2.55 43.59 -19.87
CA VAL A 156 1.59 42.48 -20.11
C VAL A 156 2.29 41.23 -20.65
N GLN A 157 3.25 41.37 -21.56
CA GLN A 157 4.04 40.24 -22.07
C GLN A 157 4.84 39.57 -20.95
N LEU A 158 5.44 40.35 -20.05
CA LEU A 158 6.22 39.85 -18.92
C LEU A 158 5.34 39.05 -17.95
N GLU A 159 4.17 39.57 -17.59
CA GLU A 159 3.22 38.87 -16.73
C GLU A 159 2.70 37.58 -17.38
N ASN A 160 2.44 37.60 -18.69
CA ASN A 160 2.05 36.40 -19.43
C ASN A 160 3.15 35.31 -19.41
N GLN A 161 4.42 35.71 -19.54
CA GLN A 161 5.56 34.79 -19.42
C GLN A 161 5.72 34.23 -18.00
N ARG A 162 5.42 35.03 -16.95
CA ARG A 162 5.38 34.54 -15.57
C ARG A 162 4.29 33.48 -15.37
N ILE A 163 3.10 33.70 -15.93
CA ILE A 163 2.01 32.72 -15.90
C ILE A 163 2.42 31.42 -16.59
N GLU A 164 3.03 31.50 -17.78
CA GLU A 164 3.56 30.32 -18.50
C GLU A 164 4.54 29.52 -17.64
N ASN A 165 5.48 30.18 -16.98
CA ASN A 165 6.43 29.54 -16.07
C ASN A 165 5.74 28.85 -14.88
N TYR A 166 4.70 29.46 -14.29
CA TYR A 166 3.94 28.83 -13.21
C TYR A 166 3.15 27.60 -13.68
N VAL A 167 2.59 27.64 -14.90
CA VAL A 167 1.91 26.49 -15.51
C VAL A 167 2.88 25.33 -15.72
N ASP A 168 4.07 25.61 -16.26
CA ASP A 168 5.09 24.59 -16.47
C ASP A 168 5.59 23.99 -15.13
N MET A 169 5.67 24.79 -14.06
CA MET A 169 5.99 24.31 -12.71
C MET A 169 4.92 23.35 -12.15
N VAL A 170 3.64 23.65 -12.36
CA VAL A 170 2.53 22.76 -11.96
C VAL A 170 2.58 21.43 -12.73
N LEU A 171 2.84 21.49 -14.05
CA LEU A 171 2.99 20.28 -14.86
C LEU A 171 4.18 19.44 -14.40
N TYR A 172 5.31 20.08 -14.10
CA TYR A 172 6.49 19.41 -13.56
C TYR A 172 6.17 18.70 -12.24
N TYR A 173 5.47 19.37 -11.32
CA TYR A 173 5.09 18.77 -10.04
C TYR A 173 4.15 17.57 -10.22
N ALA A 174 3.14 17.67 -11.09
CA ALA A 174 2.21 16.56 -11.37
C ALA A 174 2.91 15.30 -11.94
N ARG A 175 4.03 15.48 -12.66
CA ARG A 175 4.85 14.39 -13.23
C ARG A 175 5.98 13.91 -12.31
N SER A 176 6.31 14.67 -11.26
CA SER A 176 7.51 14.46 -10.42
C SER A 176 7.57 13.14 -9.65
N GLU A 177 6.46 12.42 -9.52
CA GLU A 177 6.45 11.09 -8.89
C GLU A 177 6.88 9.97 -9.85
N GLU A 178 6.87 10.21 -11.17
CA GLU A 178 7.26 9.23 -12.20
C GLU A 178 8.27 9.78 -13.21
N VAL A 179 9.19 10.66 -12.79
CA VAL A 179 10.21 11.29 -13.66
C VAL A 179 11.02 10.26 -14.46
N TYR A 180 11.17 9.04 -13.93
CA TYR A 180 11.96 7.98 -14.54
C TYR A 180 11.38 7.42 -15.85
N LYS A 181 10.10 7.65 -16.17
CA LYS A 181 9.47 7.13 -17.41
C LYS A 181 9.72 7.99 -18.64
N ASP A 182 10.13 9.26 -18.47
CA ASP A 182 10.24 10.24 -19.56
C ASP A 182 11.68 10.70 -19.86
N TYR A 183 12.70 10.02 -19.32
CA TYR A 183 14.09 10.35 -19.63
C TYR A 183 14.48 9.88 -21.04
N MET A 184 14.81 10.85 -21.90
CA MET A 184 15.56 10.60 -23.13
C MET A 184 17.02 10.97 -22.89
N ILE A 185 17.88 9.97 -22.68
CA ILE A 185 19.32 10.19 -22.53
C ILE A 185 19.93 10.32 -23.93
N GLN A 186 20.45 11.51 -24.26
CA GLN A 186 21.10 11.80 -25.53
C GLN A 186 22.35 12.66 -25.32
N GLU A 187 23.35 12.52 -26.20
CA GLU A 187 24.48 13.45 -26.24
C GLU A 187 23.98 14.83 -26.70
N THR A 188 24.36 15.89 -26.00
CA THR A 188 23.90 17.25 -26.29
C THR A 188 25.00 18.25 -25.97
N SER A 189 25.15 19.26 -26.84
CA SER A 189 26.06 20.38 -26.60
C SER A 189 25.52 21.26 -25.47
N LEU A 190 26.32 21.46 -24.43
CA LEU A 190 25.99 22.38 -23.34
C LEU A 190 25.85 23.83 -23.83
N GLU A 191 26.59 24.21 -24.87
CA GLU A 191 26.55 25.55 -25.44
C GLU A 191 25.19 25.85 -26.05
N ASP A 192 24.63 24.92 -26.84
CA ASP A 192 23.33 25.08 -27.49
C ASP A 192 22.20 25.22 -26.45
N VAL A 193 22.24 24.42 -25.38
CA VAL A 193 21.26 24.48 -24.29
C VAL A 193 21.31 25.83 -23.58
N VAL A 194 22.51 26.34 -23.30
CA VAL A 194 22.69 27.65 -22.66
C VAL A 194 22.17 28.77 -23.57
N TYR A 195 22.45 28.73 -24.87
CA TYR A 195 21.94 29.71 -25.83
C TYR A 195 20.40 29.70 -25.91
N GLU A 196 19.78 28.54 -25.91
CA GLU A 196 18.32 28.41 -25.94
C GLU A 196 17.67 29.03 -24.68
N VAL A 197 18.25 28.75 -23.50
CA VAL A 197 17.78 29.31 -22.22
C VAL A 197 17.96 30.82 -22.15
N LEU A 198 19.10 31.34 -22.63
CA LEU A 198 19.37 32.78 -22.68
C LEU A 198 18.41 33.49 -23.65
N ALA A 199 18.15 32.91 -24.81
CA ALA A 199 17.20 33.46 -25.78
C ALA A 199 15.78 33.53 -25.21
N LYS A 200 15.33 32.50 -24.49
CA LYS A 200 14.02 32.46 -23.82
C LYS A 200 13.86 33.52 -22.71
N ASN A 201 14.93 33.79 -21.96
CA ASN A 201 14.89 34.68 -20.79
C ASN A 201 15.42 36.10 -21.07
N LYS A 202 15.70 36.42 -22.34
CA LYS A 202 16.33 37.68 -22.76
C LYS A 202 15.65 38.94 -22.22
N GLN A 203 14.32 39.02 -22.24
CA GLN A 203 13.60 40.19 -21.72
C GLN A 203 13.74 40.35 -20.20
N LEU A 204 13.71 39.23 -19.47
CA LEU A 204 13.80 39.19 -18.01
C LEU A 204 15.22 39.53 -17.53
N LEU A 205 16.24 39.07 -18.27
CA LEU A 205 17.65 39.41 -18.05
C LEU A 205 17.93 40.90 -18.29
N MET A 206 17.32 41.48 -19.33
CA MET A 206 17.44 42.92 -19.62
C MET A 206 16.81 43.80 -18.54
N GLU A 207 15.69 43.40 -17.94
CA GLU A 207 15.07 44.13 -16.83
C GLU A 207 15.92 44.16 -15.56
N HIS A 208 16.66 43.08 -15.27
CA HIS A 208 17.50 42.98 -14.07
C HIS A 208 18.94 43.46 -14.29
N GLY A 209 19.24 44.06 -15.45
CA GLY A 209 20.55 44.65 -15.76
C GLY A 209 21.65 43.63 -16.13
N CYS A 210 21.29 42.37 -16.41
CA CYS A 210 22.23 41.38 -16.93
C CYS A 210 22.34 41.54 -18.46
N HIS A 211 23.40 42.21 -18.92
CA HIS A 211 23.74 42.27 -20.34
C HIS A 211 24.44 40.97 -20.80
N ASP A 212 23.87 40.31 -21.80
CA ASP A 212 24.51 39.20 -22.52
C ASP A 212 25.87 39.66 -23.09
N SER A 213 26.96 39.04 -22.62
CA SER A 213 28.34 39.32 -23.05
C SER A 213 28.84 38.37 -24.15
N TYR A 214 27.96 37.55 -24.74
CA TYR A 214 28.32 36.49 -25.69
C TYR A 214 27.85 36.76 -27.11
N GLY A 215 28.18 37.95 -27.62
CA GLY A 215 28.06 38.31 -29.03
C GLY A 215 29.43 38.61 -29.64
N ASN A 216 30.30 37.60 -29.75
CA ASN A 216 31.37 37.50 -30.75
C ASN A 216 32.22 36.24 -30.50
N ALA A 217 31.86 35.15 -31.17
CA ALA A 217 32.78 34.13 -31.69
C ALA A 217 32.06 33.40 -32.82
#